data_AF-A0A380ZDP1-F1
#
_entry.id   AF-A0A380ZDP1-F1
#
_cell.length_a   1.000
_cell.length_b   1.000
_cell.length_c   1.000
_cell.angle_alpha   90.00
_cell.angle_beta   90.00
_cell.angle_gamma   90.00
#
_symmetry.space_group_name_H-M   'P 1'
#
loop_
_entity.id
_entity.type
_entity.pdbx_description
1 polymer ?
#
loop_
_entity_poly.entity_id
_entity_poly.type
_entity_poly.pdbx_seq_one_letter_code
_entity_poly.pdbx_strand_id
1 'polypeptide(L)'
;MAKGQLRVGEVVAFVGFAQLMISRLDQMSNFINLAASSQAKLQEFFKMEDLTFHINEPESLPSLQNVKGAIQFHHVTYKFPNSSQGIFDISFKIKAGQTVAIVGPTGAGKTNINQLVAARVRPHIWTYLH
;
A
#
# COMPACT_ATOMS: atom_id res chain seq x y z
N MET A 1 32.27 -69.49 -15.27
CA MET A 1 31.50 -68.49 -16.04
C MET A 1 30.12 -68.35 -15.41
N ALA A 2 29.92 -67.38 -14.52
CA ALA A 2 28.59 -67.06 -13.98
C ALA A 2 28.17 -65.72 -14.59
N LYS A 3 27.17 -65.80 -15.46
CA LYS A 3 26.59 -64.71 -16.25
C LYS A 3 26.07 -63.59 -15.35
N GLY A 4 26.20 -62.35 -15.83
CA GLY A 4 25.75 -61.12 -15.16
C GLY A 4 24.31 -61.16 -14.69
N GLN A 5 24.12 -61.55 -13.44
CA GLN A 5 22.87 -61.40 -12.70
C GLN A 5 23.11 -60.32 -11.65
N LEU A 6 22.56 -59.13 -11.90
CA LEU A 6 22.45 -58.08 -10.89
C LEU A 6 21.82 -58.68 -9.63
N ARG A 7 22.50 -58.54 -8.49
CA ARG A 7 21.90 -58.93 -7.21
C ARG A 7 20.75 -58.00 -6.92
N VAL A 8 19.64 -58.53 -6.39
CA VAL A 8 18.46 -57.73 -6.04
C VAL A 8 18.83 -56.51 -5.18
N GLY A 9 19.81 -56.64 -4.27
CA GLY A 9 20.32 -55.54 -3.46
C GLY A 9 21.01 -54.42 -4.24
N GLU A 10 21.65 -54.71 -5.37
CA GLU A 10 22.30 -53.69 -6.22
C GLU A 10 21.24 -52.84 -6.95
N VAL A 11 20.15 -53.47 -7.40
CA VAL A 11 19.01 -52.76 -8.01
C VAL A 11 18.33 -51.87 -6.98
N VAL A 12 18.08 -52.38 -5.77
CA VAL A 12 17.46 -51.61 -4.68
C VAL A 12 18.32 -50.43 -4.28
N ALA A 13 19.65 -50.62 -4.14
CA ALA A 13 20.57 -49.54 -3.85
C ALA A 13 20.59 -48.47 -4.95
N PHE A 14 20.65 -48.89 -6.22
CA PHE A 14 20.62 -47.97 -7.36
C PHE A 14 19.33 -47.14 -7.40
N VAL A 15 18.17 -47.76 -7.23
CA VAL A 15 16.87 -47.07 -7.20
C VAL A 15 16.81 -46.09 -6.02
N GLY A 16 17.30 -46.47 -4.85
CA GLY A 16 17.37 -45.58 -3.68
C GLY A 16 18.26 -44.36 -3.93
N PHE A 17 19.44 -44.55 -4.53
CA PHE A 17 20.31 -43.44 -4.91
C PHE A 17 19.69 -42.53 -5.97
N ALA A 18 19.03 -43.10 -6.97
CA ALA A 18 18.32 -42.33 -7.99
C ALA A 18 17.22 -41.47 -7.36
N GLN A 19 16.43 -42.02 -6.43
CA GLN A 19 15.41 -41.26 -5.71
C GLN A 19 16.00 -40.12 -4.86
N LEU A 20 17.14 -40.35 -4.19
CA LEU A 20 17.84 -39.31 -3.45
C LEU A 20 18.30 -38.18 -4.39
N MET A 21 18.85 -38.51 -5.56
CA MET A 21 19.27 -37.51 -6.56
C MET A 21 18.10 -36.73 -7.13
N ILE A 22 17.00 -37.40 -7.48
CA ILE A 22 15.77 -36.74 -7.95
C ILE A 22 15.28 -35.75 -6.89
N SER A 23 15.23 -36.16 -5.61
CA SER A 23 14.79 -35.28 -4.53
C SER A 23 15.66 -34.03 -4.37
N ARG A 24 16.97 -34.14 -4.64
CA ARG A 24 17.91 -33.01 -4.57
C ARG A 24 17.72 -32.06 -5.75
N LEU A 25 17.47 -32.59 -6.94
CA LEU A 25 17.16 -31.79 -8.12
C LEU A 25 15.84 -31.03 -7.96
N ASP A 26 14.83 -31.66 -7.38
CA ASP A 26 13.54 -31.01 -7.08
C ASP A 26 13.71 -29.85 -6.08
N GLN A 27 14.53 -30.03 -5.03
CA GLN A 27 14.84 -28.96 -4.09
C GLN A 27 15.52 -27.77 -4.78
N MET A 28 16.44 -28.01 -5.71
CA MET A 28 17.10 -26.95 -6.48
C MET A 28 16.11 -26.22 -7.40
N SER A 29 15.23 -26.95 -8.09
CA SER A 29 14.20 -26.36 -8.94
C SER A 29 13.27 -25.44 -8.14
N ASN A 30 12.82 -25.91 -6.97
CA ASN A 30 11.98 -25.12 -6.06
C ASN A 30 12.70 -23.87 -5.54
N PHE A 31 14.00 -23.96 -5.25
CA PHE A 31 14.80 -22.82 -4.82
C PHE A 31 14.93 -21.77 -5.94
N ILE A 32 15.17 -22.19 -7.18
CA ILE A 32 15.24 -21.27 -8.34
C ILE A 32 13.91 -20.54 -8.52
N ASN A 33 12.78 -21.25 -8.45
CA ASN A 33 11.45 -20.65 -8.53
C ASN A 33 11.18 -19.65 -7.39
N LEU A 34 11.60 -19.98 -6.17
CA LEU A 34 11.48 -19.08 -5.02
C LEU A 34 12.35 -17.82 -5.19
N ALA A 35 13.59 -17.97 -5.64
CA ALA A 35 14.50 -16.86 -5.87
C ALA A 35 13.96 -15.91 -6.96
N ALA A 36 13.50 -16.45 -8.10
CA ALA A 36 12.93 -15.67 -9.18
C ALA A 36 11.67 -14.90 -8.75
N SER A 37 10.77 -15.55 -8.01
CA SER A 37 9.55 -14.89 -7.50
C SER A 37 9.83 -13.85 -6.40
N SER A 38 10.91 -14.01 -5.63
CA SER A 38 11.30 -13.04 -4.59
C SER A 38 11.80 -11.73 -5.19
N GLN A 39 12.53 -11.79 -6.32
CA GLN A 39 12.98 -10.59 -7.03
C GLN A 39 11.81 -9.73 -7.54
N ALA A 40 10.77 -10.37 -8.07
CA ALA A 40 9.56 -9.67 -8.53
C ALA A 40 8.84 -8.95 -7.37
N LYS A 41 8.77 -9.59 -6.20
CA LYS A 41 8.17 -8.99 -4.99
C LYS A 41 8.96 -7.79 -4.47
N LEU A 42 10.29 -7.82 -4.54
CA LEU A 42 11.12 -6.69 -4.14
C LEU A 42 10.92 -5.48 -5.06
N GLN A 43 10.83 -5.71 -6.38
CA GLN A 43 10.54 -4.63 -7.33
C GLN A 43 9.16 -4.00 -7.10
N GLU A 44 8.15 -4.82 -6.80
CA GLU A 44 6.83 -4.32 -6.42
C GLU A 44 6.86 -3.52 -5.11
N PHE A 45 7.60 -4.00 -4.10
CA PHE A 45 7.80 -3.27 -2.84
C PHE A 45 8.46 -1.90 -3.05
N PHE A 46 9.59 -1.84 -3.78
CA PHE A 46 10.25 -0.56 -4.07
C PHE A 46 9.37 0.38 -4.90
N LYS A 47 8.58 -0.17 -5.83
CA LYS A 47 7.61 0.63 -6.59
C LYS A 47 6.50 1.19 -5.70
N MET A 48 6.05 0.45 -4.68
CA MET A 48 5.09 0.97 -3.70
C MET A 48 5.70 2.04 -2.79
N GLU A 49 6.96 1.88 -2.39
CA GLU A 49 7.71 2.90 -1.63
C GLU A 49 7.84 4.21 -2.42
N ASP A 50 8.21 4.15 -3.70
CA ASP A 50 8.27 5.32 -4.60
C ASP A 50 6.89 5.96 -4.84
N LEU A 51 5.80 5.17 -4.76
CA LEU A 51 4.42 5.66 -4.86
C LEU A 51 3.90 6.28 -3.56
N THR A 52 4.68 6.27 -2.47
CA THR A 52 4.36 7.02 -1.26
C THR A 52 4.53 8.49 -1.60
N PHE A 53 3.42 9.09 -2.05
CA PHE A 53 3.24 10.49 -2.38
C PHE A 53 4.27 11.36 -1.67
N HIS A 54 5.22 11.92 -2.43
CA HIS A 54 5.97 13.08 -2.01
C HIS A 54 4.97 14.23 -1.85
N ILE A 55 4.27 14.23 -0.71
CA ILE A 55 3.66 15.44 -0.19
C ILE A 55 4.87 16.29 0.12
N ASN A 56 5.24 17.16 -0.82
CA ASN A 56 6.25 18.19 -0.57
C ASN A 56 5.69 19.02 0.57
N GLU A 57 6.08 18.67 1.80
CA GLU A 57 5.77 19.50 2.94
C GLU A 57 6.47 20.83 2.65
N PRO A 58 5.70 21.93 2.65
CA PRO A 58 6.30 23.23 2.51
C PRO A 58 7.30 23.40 3.63
N GLU A 59 8.51 23.82 3.28
CA GLU A 59 9.66 23.96 4.19
C GLU A 59 9.38 24.86 5.40
N SER A 60 8.28 25.64 5.35
CA SER A 60 7.76 26.44 6.45
C SER A 60 6.24 26.31 6.53
N LEU A 61 5.77 25.28 7.24
CA LEU A 61 4.43 25.31 7.82
C LEU A 61 4.50 26.11 9.13
N PRO A 62 3.74 27.21 9.29
CA PRO A 62 3.71 27.92 10.56
C PRO A 62 3.27 26.95 11.66
N SER A 63 4.07 26.86 12.73
CA SER A 63 3.71 26.05 13.88
C SER A 63 2.36 26.50 14.40
N LEU A 64 1.39 25.59 14.50
CA LEU A 64 0.07 25.86 15.04
C LEU A 64 0.17 26.10 16.56
N GLN A 65 0.65 27.27 16.96
CA GLN A 65 0.66 27.71 18.35
C GLN A 65 -0.69 28.35 18.66
N ASN A 66 -1.38 27.83 19.69
CA ASN A 66 -2.61 28.40 20.22
C ASN A 66 -3.83 28.31 19.28
N VAL A 67 -4.10 27.10 18.78
CA VAL A 67 -5.27 26.80 17.92
C VAL A 67 -6.56 27.14 18.65
N LYS A 68 -7.33 28.11 18.13
CA LYS A 68 -8.63 28.50 18.71
C LYS A 68 -9.78 27.62 18.21
N GLY A 69 -9.49 26.64 17.36
CA GLY A 69 -10.48 25.70 16.81
C GLY A 69 -11.29 26.30 15.66
N ALA A 70 -10.79 27.35 15.00
CA ALA A 70 -11.40 27.87 13.79
C ALA A 70 -10.85 27.10 12.57
N ILE A 71 -11.75 26.65 11.70
CA ILE A 71 -11.39 25.87 10.52
C ILE A 71 -11.84 26.62 9.27
N GLN A 72 -10.94 26.82 8.31
CA GLN A 72 -11.25 27.46 7.04
C GLN A 72 -10.82 26.57 5.87
N PHE A 73 -11.80 26.20 5.06
CA PHE A 73 -11.61 25.61 3.75
C PHE A 73 -11.66 26.72 2.69
N HIS A 74 -10.68 26.76 1.80
CA HIS A 74 -10.59 27.74 0.71
C HIS A 74 -10.26 27.04 -0.61
N HIS A 75 -11.23 27.01 -1.52
CA HIS A 75 -11.15 26.36 -2.84
C HIS A 75 -10.60 24.92 -2.78
N VAL A 76 -11.04 24.15 -1.79
CA VAL A 76 -10.52 22.81 -1.54
C VAL A 76 -11.09 21.84 -2.56
N THR A 77 -10.19 21.22 -3.32
CA THR A 77 -10.49 20.13 -4.24
C THR A 77 -9.66 18.90 -3.86
N TYR A 78 -10.33 17.76 -3.74
CA TYR A 78 -9.70 16.48 -3.45
C TYR A 78 -10.44 15.33 -4.15
N LYS A 79 -9.69 14.50 -4.88
CA LYS A 79 -10.19 13.32 -5.57
C LYS A 79 -9.45 12.08 -5.07
N PHE A 80 -10.18 11.01 -4.77
CA PHE A 80 -9.55 9.77 -4.35
C PHE A 80 -8.85 9.10 -5.54
N PRO A 81 -7.65 8.53 -5.34
CA PRO A 81 -7.00 7.70 -6.36
C PRO A 81 -7.96 6.58 -6.78
N ASN A 82 -8.11 6.37 -8.09
CA ASN A 82 -8.95 5.32 -8.68
C ASN A 82 -10.46 5.43 -8.37
N SER A 83 -10.97 6.59 -7.98
CA SER A 83 -12.41 6.81 -7.77
C SER A 83 -12.90 8.07 -8.48
N SER A 84 -14.17 8.06 -8.90
CA SER A 84 -14.90 9.27 -9.34
C SER A 84 -15.38 10.11 -8.15
N GLN A 85 -15.27 9.60 -6.92
CA GLN A 85 -15.68 10.31 -5.72
C GLN A 85 -14.62 11.34 -5.31
N GLY A 86 -15.11 12.50 -4.92
CA GLY A 86 -14.26 13.61 -4.52
C GLY A 86 -15.07 14.77 -3.96
N ILE A 87 -14.34 15.80 -3.58
CA ILE A 87 -14.82 17.12 -3.22
C ILE A 87 -14.20 18.07 -4.24
N PHE A 88 -15.01 18.98 -4.77
CA PHE A 88 -14.56 19.93 -5.79
C PHE A 88 -14.94 21.33 -5.36
N ASP A 89 -13.94 22.21 -5.30
CA ASP A 89 -14.08 23.64 -5.05
C ASP A 89 -14.94 24.02 -3.82
N ILE A 90 -14.64 23.42 -2.66
CA ILE A 90 -15.38 23.73 -1.43
C ILE A 90 -14.67 24.84 -0.64
N SER A 91 -15.45 25.87 -0.30
CA SER A 91 -15.04 26.98 0.56
C SER A 91 -16.05 27.20 1.69
N PHE A 92 -15.62 27.05 2.94
CA PHE A 92 -16.44 27.40 4.11
C PHE A 92 -15.58 27.69 5.33
N LYS A 93 -16.17 28.38 6.31
CA LYS A 93 -15.50 28.75 7.57
C LYS A 93 -16.34 28.29 8.75
N ILE A 94 -15.71 27.56 9.66
CA ILE A 94 -16.26 27.13 10.94
C ILE A 94 -15.58 27.96 12.04
N LYS A 95 -16.37 28.69 12.80
CA LYS A 95 -15.88 29.47 13.95
C LYS A 95 -15.63 28.56 15.15
N ALA A 96 -14.73 28.97 16.04
CA ALA A 96 -14.53 28.33 17.33
C ALA A 96 -15.86 28.16 18.09
N GLY A 97 -16.14 26.96 18.58
CA GLY A 97 -17.38 26.65 19.30
C GLY A 97 -18.64 26.51 18.43
N GLN A 98 -18.53 26.60 17.11
CA GLN A 98 -19.66 26.42 16.20
C GLN A 98 -19.87 24.94 15.88
N THR A 99 -21.09 24.44 16.06
CA THR A 99 -21.50 23.13 15.55
C THR A 99 -22.05 23.27 14.13
N VAL A 100 -21.49 22.51 13.19
CA VAL A 100 -21.94 22.48 11.79
C VAL A 100 -22.35 21.06 11.44
N ALA A 101 -23.55 20.91 10.87
CA ALA A 101 -24.04 19.64 10.34
C ALA A 101 -23.80 19.58 8.82
N ILE A 102 -23.20 18.50 8.34
CA ILE A 102 -22.99 18.26 6.91
C ILE A 102 -24.09 17.31 6.41
N VAL A 103 -25.03 17.83 5.62
CA VAL A 103 -26.19 17.09 5.09
C VAL A 103 -26.15 17.00 3.56
N GLY A 104 -26.75 15.96 3.00
CA GLY A 104 -26.87 15.77 1.54
C GLY A 104 -27.18 14.33 1.16
N PRO A 105 -27.34 14.01 -0.14
CA PRO A 105 -27.63 12.66 -0.62
C PRO A 105 -26.43 11.70 -0.45
N THR A 106 -26.68 10.39 -0.41
CA THR A 106 -25.63 9.36 -0.36
C THR A 106 -24.66 9.55 -1.53
N GLY A 107 -23.35 9.59 -1.25
CA GLY A 107 -22.33 9.84 -2.27
C GLY A 107 -21.93 11.31 -2.48
N ALA A 108 -22.57 12.29 -1.82
CA ALA A 108 -22.23 13.72 -1.95
C ALA A 108 -20.88 14.15 -1.31
N GLY A 109 -20.00 13.21 -0.94
CA GLY A 109 -18.68 13.55 -0.39
C GLY A 109 -18.64 13.91 1.12
N LYS A 110 -19.71 13.70 1.89
CA LYS A 110 -19.75 14.00 3.34
C LYS A 110 -18.65 13.30 4.14
N THR A 111 -18.47 11.99 3.92
CA THR A 111 -17.41 11.21 4.56
C THR A 111 -16.02 11.75 4.20
N ASN A 112 -15.88 12.27 2.98
CA ASN A 112 -14.63 12.84 2.50
C ASN A 112 -14.31 14.15 3.24
N ILE A 113 -15.32 14.99 3.52
CA ILE A 113 -15.12 16.23 4.29
C ILE A 113 -14.68 15.91 5.73
N ASN A 114 -15.29 14.89 6.35
CA ASN A 114 -14.89 14.44 7.68
C ASN A 114 -13.42 13.97 7.71
N GLN A 115 -12.96 13.27 6.67
CA GLN A 115 -11.56 12.84 6.57
C GLN A 115 -10.58 14.03 6.43
N LEU A 116 -10.98 15.10 5.74
CA LEU A 116 -10.18 16.32 5.63
C LEU A 116 -10.10 17.08 6.97
N VAL A 117 -11.23 17.24 7.66
CA VAL A 117 -11.29 17.88 8.99
C VAL A 117 -10.48 17.11 10.01
N ALA A 118 -10.54 15.77 9.98
CA ALA A 118 -9.76 14.89 10.84
C ALA A 118 -8.26 14.85 10.47
N ALA A 119 -7.80 15.66 9.52
CA ALA A 119 -6.43 15.70 9.04
C ALA A 119 -5.93 14.33 8.51
N ARG A 120 -6.84 13.41 8.19
CA ARG A 120 -6.51 12.05 7.73
C ARG A 120 -6.03 12.03 6.29
N VAL A 121 -6.45 13.02 5.51
CA VAL A 121 -6.15 13.20 4.10
C VAL A 121 -5.82 14.67 3.87
N ARG A 122 -4.81 14.98 3.05
CA ARG A 122 -4.37 16.35 2.76
C ARG A 122 -4.80 16.73 1.34
N PRO A 123 -5.59 17.80 1.15
CA PRO A 123 -5.95 18.27 -0.18
C PRO A 123 -4.77 18.97 -0.86
N HIS A 124 -4.77 19.01 -2.19
CA HIS A 124 -3.73 19.69 -2.98
C HIS A 124 -3.75 21.22 -2.83
N ILE A 125 -4.85 21.79 -2.31
CA ILE A 125 -5.04 23.23 -2.12
C ILE A 125 -5.24 23.48 -0.62
N TRP A 126 -4.39 24.34 -0.09
CA TRP A 126 -4.09 24.60 1.32
C TRP A 126 -5.30 24.78 2.23
N THR A 127 -5.27 24.09 3.38
CA THR A 127 -6.18 24.33 4.51
C THR A 127 -5.45 25.18 5.55
N TYR A 128 -5.94 26.38 5.83
CA TYR A 128 -5.40 27.22 6.93
C TYR A 128 -6.20 26.92 8.21
N LEU A 129 -5.50 26.48 9.25
CA LEU A 129 -6.03 26.29 10.60
C LEU A 129 -5.55 27.47 11.46
N HIS A 130 -6.47 28.15 12.16
CA HIS A 130 -6.17 29.24 13.10
C HIS A 130 -6.74 28.93 14.50
#